data_AF-A0A4Q5Y9I1-F1
#
_entry.id   AF-A0A4Q5Y9I1-F1
#
_cell.length_a   1.000
_cell.length_b   1.000
_cell.length_c   1.000
_cell.angle_alpha   90.00
_cell.angle_beta   90.00
_cell.angle_gamma   90.00
#
_symmetry.space_group_name_H-M   'P 1'
#
loop_
_entity.id
_entity.type
_entity.pdbx_description
1 polymer ?
#
loop_
_entity_poly.entity_id
_entity_poly.type
_entity_poly.pdbx_seq_one_letter_code
_entity_poly.pdbx_strand_id
1 'polypeptide(L)'
;MKKTALYIPLIALLLTVSGCEEGFDELNVNPTAATALNPLFTFNNAMINTTFPGSTMVFEHPIVQQMFSPNSGVLAGGNFNVDNRGPTGPNTGIWQRYYRDVIRYLVDVMAKTKDDPNRANLYHMARIWKAYSFMVLTDTYGDIPYKEAGLGFLGTNVTPKYDTQQSICPSCLI
;
A
#
# COMPACT_ATOMS: atom_id res chain seq x y z
N MET A 1 -1.69 73.33 -8.38
CA MET A 1 -1.52 72.27 -9.39
C MET A 1 -0.12 71.64 -9.29
N LYS A 2 0.21 70.86 -8.25
CA LYS A 2 1.55 70.21 -8.15
C LYS A 2 1.61 68.85 -7.46
N LYS A 3 0.51 68.32 -6.89
CA LYS A 3 0.53 67.00 -6.21
C LYS A 3 -0.15 65.88 -7.01
N THR A 4 -1.14 66.21 -7.85
CA THR A 4 -1.87 65.23 -8.69
C THR A 4 -1.00 64.58 -9.78
N ALA A 5 -0.02 65.31 -10.32
CA ALA A 5 0.91 64.79 -11.32
C ALA A 5 1.85 63.69 -10.78
N LEU A 6 2.04 63.61 -9.45
CA LEU A 6 2.91 62.62 -8.80
C LEU A 6 2.18 61.27 -8.58
N TYR A 7 0.85 61.28 -8.50
CA TYR A 7 0.06 60.06 -8.27
C TYR A 7 -0.18 59.24 -9.55
N ILE A 8 -0.14 59.87 -10.73
CA ILE A 8 -0.31 59.21 -12.03
C ILE A 8 0.77 58.14 -12.28
N PRO A 9 2.10 58.41 -12.12
CA PRO A 9 3.11 57.37 -12.30
C PRO A 9 3.06 56.29 -11.22
N LEU A 10 2.61 56.63 -10.00
CA LEU A 10 2.47 55.66 -8.90
C LEU A 10 1.33 54.66 -9.15
N ILE A 11 0.20 55.13 -9.68
CA ILE A 11 -0.93 54.28 -10.07
C ILE A 11 -0.57 53.43 -11.30
N ALA A 12 0.18 53.97 -12.26
CA ALA A 12 0.69 53.21 -13.39
C ALA A 12 1.63 52.07 -12.96
N LEU A 13 2.50 52.31 -11.97
CA LEU A 13 3.40 51.30 -11.40
C LEU A 13 2.61 50.19 -10.68
N LEU A 14 1.57 50.54 -9.93
CA LEU A 14 0.71 49.57 -9.22
C LEU A 14 -0.07 48.65 -10.18
N LEU A 15 -0.40 49.10 -11.38
CA LEU A 15 -1.06 48.27 -12.40
C LEU A 15 -0.11 47.23 -13.01
N THR A 16 1.20 47.49 -13.06
CA THR A 16 2.20 46.57 -13.64
C THR A 16 2.60 45.40 -12.74
N VAL A 17 2.24 45.41 -11.46
CA VAL A 17 2.61 44.34 -10.48
C VAL A 17 1.57 43.24 -10.35
N SER A 18 0.42 43.35 -11.03
CA SER A 18 -0.71 42.41 -10.93
C SER A 18 -0.56 41.11 -11.75
N GLY A 19 0.52 40.97 -12.53
CA GLY A 19 0.75 39.81 -13.40
C GLY A 19 1.69 38.72 -12.85
N CYS A 20 2.22 38.86 -11.63
CA CYS A 20 3.23 37.94 -11.11
C CYS A 20 2.69 36.61 -10.56
N GLU A 21 1.39 36.31 -10.66
CA GLU A 21 0.81 35.02 -10.23
C GLU A 21 0.65 34.01 -11.38
N GLU A 22 0.90 34.39 -12.64
CA GLU A 22 0.79 33.49 -13.78
C GLU A 22 1.91 32.42 -13.77
N GLY A 23 1.53 31.14 -13.80
CA GLY A 23 2.45 30.01 -13.99
C GLY A 23 2.98 29.34 -12.70
N PHE A 24 2.57 29.77 -11.51
CA PHE A 24 2.92 29.08 -10.25
C PHE A 24 2.36 27.65 -10.16
N ASP A 25 1.19 27.42 -10.74
CA ASP A 25 0.58 26.08 -10.80
C ASP A 25 1.44 25.16 -11.69
N GLU A 26 1.89 25.64 -12.84
CA GLU A 26 2.73 24.88 -13.78
C GLU A 26 4.14 24.60 -13.25
N LEU A 27 4.69 25.52 -12.44
CA LEU A 27 6.01 25.35 -11.82
C LEU A 27 6.05 24.19 -10.82
N ASN A 28 4.91 23.85 -10.23
CA ASN A 28 4.74 22.73 -9.31
C ASN A 28 4.29 21.43 -10.01
N VAL A 29 3.95 21.48 -11.30
CA VAL A 29 3.64 20.28 -12.08
C VAL A 29 4.96 19.65 -12.54
N ASN A 30 5.35 18.55 -11.91
CA ASN A 30 6.51 17.78 -12.33
C ASN A 30 6.23 17.11 -13.70
N PRO A 31 6.88 17.52 -14.80
CA PRO A 31 6.60 16.99 -16.13
C PRO A 31 7.08 15.55 -16.32
N THR A 32 7.90 15.03 -15.40
CA THR A 32 8.39 13.65 -15.38
C THR A 32 7.65 12.75 -14.39
N ALA A 33 6.78 13.32 -13.55
CA ALA A 33 5.98 12.52 -12.63
C ALA A 33 4.93 11.72 -13.41
N ALA A 34 4.81 10.44 -13.09
CA ALA A 34 3.74 9.62 -13.63
C ALA A 34 2.38 10.16 -13.14
N THR A 35 1.60 10.71 -14.06
CA THR A 35 0.24 11.25 -13.78
C THR A 35 -0.74 10.14 -13.42
N ALA A 36 -0.52 8.92 -13.93
CA ALA A 36 -1.24 7.72 -13.56
C ALA A 36 -0.34 6.49 -13.66
N LEU A 37 -0.34 5.65 -12.61
CA LEU A 37 0.34 4.36 -12.61
C LEU A 37 -0.57 3.30 -13.24
N ASN A 38 -0.06 2.59 -14.26
CA ASN A 38 -0.77 1.45 -14.86
C ASN A 38 -1.06 0.39 -13.77
N PRO A 39 -2.33 -0.01 -13.54
CA PRO A 39 -2.70 -0.95 -12.49
C PRO A 39 -1.97 -2.30 -12.56
N LEU A 40 -1.46 -2.69 -13.74
CA LEU A 40 -0.68 -3.91 -13.91
C LEU A 40 0.60 -3.91 -13.06
N PHE A 41 1.29 -2.76 -12.96
CA PHE A 41 2.51 -2.66 -12.14
C PHE A 41 2.20 -2.68 -10.65
N THR A 42 1.09 -2.06 -10.24
CA THR A 42 0.60 -2.11 -8.86
C THR A 42 0.22 -3.54 -8.47
N PHE A 43 -0.45 -4.28 -9.37
CA PHE A 43 -0.78 -5.69 -9.17
C PHE A 43 0.48 -6.56 -9.03
N ASN A 44 1.47 -6.38 -9.92
CA ASN A 44 2.74 -7.09 -9.83
C ASN A 44 3.48 -6.81 -8.50
N ASN A 45 3.47 -5.56 -8.04
CA ASN A 45 4.06 -5.19 -6.76
C ASN A 45 3.37 -5.90 -5.58
N ALA A 46 2.03 -5.95 -5.59
CA ALA A 46 1.26 -6.68 -4.59
C ALA A 46 1.63 -8.18 -4.57
N MET A 47 1.75 -8.81 -5.75
CA MET A 47 2.16 -10.21 -5.87
C MET A 47 3.54 -10.46 -5.26
N ILE A 48 4.55 -9.68 -5.62
CA ILE A 48 5.91 -9.83 -5.09
C ILE A 48 5.90 -9.71 -3.56
N ASN A 49 5.07 -8.81 -3.01
CA ASN A 49 4.94 -8.61 -1.58
C ASN A 49 4.14 -9.67 -0.82
N THR A 50 3.48 -10.59 -1.50
CA THR A 50 2.91 -11.78 -0.84
C THR A 50 3.95 -12.81 -0.41
N THR A 51 5.19 -12.70 -0.91
CA THR A 51 6.29 -13.59 -0.51
C THR A 51 6.50 -13.53 1.01
N PHE A 52 6.60 -14.70 1.64
CA PHE A 52 6.83 -14.80 3.08
C PHE A 52 8.11 -14.04 3.48
N PRO A 53 8.07 -13.21 4.53
CA PRO A 53 9.28 -12.60 5.07
C PRO A 53 10.28 -13.68 5.48
N GLY A 54 11.56 -13.45 5.22
CA GLY A 54 12.61 -14.40 5.60
C GLY A 54 12.62 -14.69 7.11
N SER A 55 12.20 -13.73 7.95
CA SER A 55 12.07 -13.92 9.40
C SER A 55 11.10 -15.05 9.78
N THR A 56 10.01 -15.25 9.02
CA THR A 56 9.05 -16.33 9.25
C THR A 56 9.69 -17.70 9.00
N MET A 57 10.68 -17.80 8.10
CA MET A 57 11.44 -19.03 7.87
C MET A 57 12.50 -19.28 8.95
N VAL A 58 12.90 -18.25 9.70
CA VAL A 58 13.96 -18.38 10.71
C VAL A 58 13.44 -19.01 11.99
N PHE A 59 12.24 -18.62 12.43
CA PHE A 59 11.68 -19.04 13.73
C PHE A 59 10.36 -19.78 13.56
N GLU A 60 9.31 -19.11 13.06
CA GLU A 60 7.94 -19.63 13.11
C GLU A 60 7.79 -20.94 12.34
N HIS A 61 8.25 -21.00 11.08
CA HIS A 61 8.17 -22.22 10.26
C HIS A 61 8.90 -23.41 10.88
N PRO A 62 10.21 -23.35 11.21
CA PRO A 62 10.91 -24.52 11.72
C PRO A 62 10.36 -25.01 13.06
N ILE A 63 9.86 -24.11 13.92
CA ILE A 63 9.28 -24.48 15.20
C ILE A 63 7.90 -25.13 15.01
N VAL A 64 6.98 -24.46 14.31
CA VAL A 64 5.59 -24.92 14.17
C VAL A 64 5.48 -26.15 13.27
N GLN A 65 6.25 -26.19 12.17
CA GLN A 65 6.26 -27.31 11.22
C GLN A 65 7.26 -28.41 11.59
N GLN A 66 7.97 -28.27 12.72
CA GLN A 66 9.00 -29.21 13.17
C GLN A 66 10.09 -29.49 12.11
N MET A 67 10.43 -28.48 11.30
CA MET A 67 11.48 -28.61 10.29
C MET A 67 12.85 -28.48 10.94
N PHE A 68 13.77 -29.36 10.56
CA PHE A 68 15.13 -29.37 11.08
C PHE A 68 16.15 -29.38 9.93
N SER A 69 17.22 -28.60 10.08
CA SER A 69 18.41 -28.65 9.24
C SER A 69 19.65 -28.80 10.12
N PRO A 70 20.55 -29.76 9.85
CA PRO A 70 21.83 -29.85 10.56
C PRO A 70 22.80 -28.71 10.18
N ASN A 71 22.51 -28.00 9.09
CA ASN A 71 23.35 -26.90 8.61
C ASN A 71 22.93 -25.58 9.27
N SER A 72 23.92 -24.76 9.64
CA SER A 72 23.70 -23.35 9.96
C SER A 72 23.16 -22.61 8.74
N GLY A 73 22.32 -21.60 8.94
CA GLY A 73 21.64 -20.88 7.86
C GLY A 73 20.27 -20.35 8.27
N VAL A 74 19.32 -20.37 7.34
CA VAL A 74 17.99 -19.76 7.52
C VAL A 74 17.27 -20.29 8.75
N LEU A 75 17.29 -21.61 9.02
CA LEU A 75 16.55 -22.23 10.13
C LEU A 75 17.27 -22.16 11.50
N ALA A 76 18.47 -21.57 11.57
CA ALA A 76 19.30 -21.65 12.77
C ALA A 76 18.66 -20.98 14.00
N GLY A 77 17.79 -19.99 13.79
CA GLY A 77 17.04 -19.35 14.86
C GLY A 77 16.12 -20.33 15.60
N GLY A 78 15.27 -21.04 14.87
CA GLY A 78 14.35 -22.03 15.44
C GLY A 78 15.00 -23.37 15.81
N ASN A 79 16.04 -23.82 15.10
CA ASN A 79 16.68 -25.13 15.37
C ASN A 79 17.76 -25.10 16.45
N PHE A 80 18.46 -23.97 16.61
CA PHE A 80 19.62 -23.86 17.51
C PHE A 80 19.52 -22.69 18.49
N ASN A 81 18.35 -22.04 18.58
CA ASN A 81 18.11 -20.84 19.41
C ASN A 81 19.12 -19.71 19.14
N VAL A 82 19.61 -19.62 17.89
CA VAL A 82 20.52 -18.55 17.49
C VAL A 82 19.73 -17.25 17.45
N ASP A 83 20.21 -16.22 18.14
CA ASP A 83 19.61 -14.90 18.08
C ASP A 83 19.72 -14.35 16.66
N ASN A 84 18.58 -14.25 15.98
CA ASN A 84 18.47 -13.67 14.65
C ASN A 84 17.53 -12.49 14.70
N ARG A 85 18.03 -11.39 15.25
CA ARG A 85 17.41 -10.08 15.15
C ARG A 85 17.56 -9.61 13.71
N GLY A 86 16.67 -10.07 12.83
CA GLY A 86 16.59 -9.56 11.46
C GLY A 86 16.46 -8.03 11.45
N PRO A 87 16.68 -7.36 10.30
CA PRO A 87 16.71 -5.89 10.19
C PRO A 87 15.45 -5.17 10.70
N THR A 88 14.34 -5.90 10.93
CA THR A 88 13.00 -5.38 11.26
C THR A 88 12.42 -5.87 12.59
N GLY A 89 13.18 -6.59 13.42
CA GLY A 89 12.64 -7.07 14.70
C GLY A 89 11.55 -8.16 14.56
N PRO A 90 10.92 -8.57 15.68
CA PRO A 90 10.11 -9.79 15.77
C PRO A 90 8.82 -9.67 14.95
N ASN A 91 8.57 -10.64 14.06
CA ASN A 91 7.30 -11.10 13.43
C ASN A 91 6.25 -10.07 12.92
N THR A 92 6.49 -8.77 13.03
CA THR A 92 5.59 -7.69 12.56
C THR A 92 5.61 -7.49 11.05
N GLY A 93 6.49 -8.22 10.35
CA GLY A 93 6.66 -8.14 8.91
C GLY A 93 5.42 -8.55 8.11
N ILE A 94 4.73 -9.63 8.49
CA ILE A 94 3.58 -10.11 7.71
C ILE A 94 2.43 -9.11 7.79
N TRP A 95 2.00 -8.71 9.00
CA TRP A 95 0.89 -7.78 9.17
C TRP A 95 1.08 -6.49 8.38
N GLN A 96 2.21 -5.81 8.60
CA GLN A 96 2.50 -4.53 7.96
C GLN A 96 2.62 -4.69 6.44
N ARG A 97 3.36 -5.70 5.96
CA ARG A 97 3.56 -5.93 4.52
C ARG A 97 2.25 -6.25 3.82
N TYR A 98 1.43 -7.13 4.39
CA TYR A 98 0.17 -7.51 3.77
C TYR A 98 -0.80 -6.31 3.73
N TYR A 99 -1.01 -5.58 4.83
CA TYR A 99 -1.93 -4.45 4.79
C TYR A 99 -1.43 -3.26 3.94
N ARG A 100 -0.15 -2.91 4.05
CA ARG A 100 0.42 -1.71 3.40
C ARG A 100 0.79 -1.94 1.94
N ASP A 101 1.34 -3.11 1.63
CA ASP A 101 1.99 -3.38 0.35
C ASP A 101 1.28 -4.47 -0.48
N VAL A 102 0.24 -5.11 0.05
CA VAL A 102 -0.58 -6.10 -0.68
C VAL A 102 -2.03 -5.64 -0.77
N ILE A 103 -2.76 -5.60 0.35
CA ILE A 103 -4.20 -5.28 0.40
C ILE A 103 -4.48 -3.90 -0.16
N ARG A 104 -3.71 -2.88 0.24
CA ARG A 104 -3.83 -1.52 -0.29
C ARG A 104 -3.72 -1.49 -1.81
N TYR A 105 -2.71 -2.16 -2.37
CA TYR A 105 -2.47 -2.20 -3.81
C TYR A 105 -3.54 -3.00 -4.57
N LEU A 106 -3.99 -4.13 -4.03
CA LEU A 106 -5.07 -4.90 -4.64
C LEU A 106 -6.39 -4.12 -4.65
N VAL A 107 -6.70 -3.40 -3.58
CA VAL A 107 -7.88 -2.51 -3.53
C VAL A 107 -7.76 -1.37 -4.55
N ASP A 108 -6.58 -0.78 -4.73
CA ASP A 108 -6.33 0.26 -5.74
C ASP A 108 -6.52 -0.27 -7.16
N VAL A 109 -5.95 -1.46 -7.45
CA VAL A 109 -6.12 -2.13 -8.75
C VAL A 109 -7.60 -2.40 -9.02
N MET A 110 -8.33 -2.94 -8.03
CA MET A 110 -9.76 -3.19 -8.17
C MET A 110 -10.54 -1.92 -8.44
N ALA A 111 -10.25 -0.82 -7.72
CA ALA A 111 -10.93 0.46 -7.92
C ALA A 111 -10.69 1.04 -9.32
N LYS A 112 -9.47 0.95 -9.84
CA LYS A 112 -9.10 1.46 -11.17
C LYS A 112 -9.57 0.61 -12.35
N THR A 113 -9.94 -0.65 -12.11
CA THR A 113 -10.25 -1.62 -13.19
C THR A 113 -11.70 -2.09 -13.21
N LYS A 114 -12.48 -1.79 -12.16
CA LYS A 114 -13.86 -2.28 -12.00
C LYS A 114 -14.77 -1.94 -13.18
N ASP A 115 -14.66 -0.71 -13.69
CA ASP A 115 -15.57 -0.17 -14.71
C ASP A 115 -14.94 -0.15 -16.12
N ASP A 116 -13.76 -0.78 -16.31
CA ASP A 116 -13.08 -0.89 -17.61
C ASP A 116 -13.24 -2.31 -18.18
N PRO A 117 -14.08 -2.50 -19.23
CA PRO A 117 -14.29 -3.80 -19.86
C PRO A 117 -13.00 -4.43 -20.42
N ASN A 118 -12.01 -3.62 -20.83
CA ASN A 118 -10.74 -4.11 -21.35
C ASN A 118 -9.80 -4.60 -20.23
N ARG A 119 -10.15 -4.36 -18.96
CA ARG A 119 -9.38 -4.74 -17.78
C ARG A 119 -10.14 -5.70 -16.86
N ALA A 120 -11.26 -6.25 -17.29
CA ALA A 120 -12.06 -7.19 -16.50
C ALA A 120 -11.22 -8.35 -15.93
N ASN A 121 -10.30 -8.93 -16.73
CA ASN A 121 -9.39 -9.96 -16.25
C ASN A 121 -8.50 -9.48 -15.10
N LEU A 122 -7.96 -8.26 -15.19
CA LEU A 122 -7.12 -7.68 -14.13
C LEU A 122 -7.91 -7.41 -12.84
N TYR A 123 -9.16 -6.94 -12.97
CA TYR A 123 -10.07 -6.80 -11.85
C TYR A 123 -10.31 -8.14 -11.13
N HIS A 124 -10.61 -9.20 -11.88
CA HIS A 124 -10.86 -10.53 -11.32
C HIS A 124 -9.60 -11.17 -10.74
N MET A 125 -8.43 -11.00 -11.37
CA MET A 125 -7.15 -11.43 -10.81
C MET A 125 -6.87 -10.75 -9.45
N ALA A 126 -7.11 -9.44 -9.35
CA ALA A 126 -6.95 -8.71 -8.09
C ALA A 126 -7.92 -9.20 -6.99
N ARG A 127 -9.16 -9.55 -7.34
CA ARG A 127 -10.12 -10.15 -6.40
C ARG A 127 -9.65 -11.49 -5.87
N ILE A 128 -9.18 -12.37 -6.75
CA ILE A 128 -8.65 -13.69 -6.37
C ILE A 128 -7.45 -13.52 -5.43
N TRP A 129 -6.52 -12.65 -5.79
CA TRP A 129 -5.32 -12.41 -4.99
C TRP A 129 -5.64 -11.75 -3.64
N LYS A 130 -6.68 -10.90 -3.59
CA LYS A 130 -7.17 -10.29 -2.34
C LYS A 130 -7.74 -11.35 -1.40
N ALA A 131 -8.54 -12.28 -1.92
CA ALA A 131 -9.06 -13.41 -1.16
C ALA A 131 -7.93 -14.27 -0.58
N TYR A 132 -6.96 -14.67 -1.41
CA TYR A 132 -5.76 -15.41 -0.96
C TYR A 132 -5.00 -14.65 0.14
N SER A 133 -4.81 -13.33 -0.03
CA SER A 133 -4.05 -12.53 0.94
C SER A 133 -4.74 -12.46 2.31
N PHE A 134 -6.07 -12.41 2.33
CA PHE A 134 -6.84 -12.45 3.58
C PHE A 134 -6.91 -13.84 4.21
N MET A 135 -6.84 -14.91 3.41
CA MET A 135 -6.68 -16.26 3.94
C MET A 135 -5.38 -16.38 4.74
N VAL A 136 -4.25 -15.93 4.17
CA VAL A 136 -2.96 -15.92 4.89
C VAL A 136 -3.04 -15.11 6.18
N LEU A 137 -3.60 -13.90 6.13
CA LEU A 137 -3.75 -13.07 7.33
C LEU A 137 -4.63 -13.73 8.40
N THR A 138 -5.79 -14.28 8.04
CA THR A 138 -6.72 -14.82 9.04
C THR A 138 -6.21 -16.15 9.61
N ASP A 139 -5.52 -16.97 8.82
CA ASP A 139 -4.85 -18.20 9.30
C ASP A 139 -3.70 -17.88 10.27
N THR A 140 -3.09 -16.69 10.13
CA THR A 140 -1.97 -16.26 11.00
C THR A 140 -2.47 -15.59 12.28
N TYR A 141 -3.50 -14.74 12.20
CA TYR A 141 -3.90 -13.83 13.30
C TYR A 141 -5.31 -14.06 13.85
N GLY A 142 -6.13 -14.91 13.21
CA GLY A 142 -7.54 -15.08 13.57
C GLY A 142 -8.40 -13.94 13.03
N ASP A 143 -9.07 -13.23 13.92
CA ASP A 143 -9.90 -12.07 13.58
C ASP A 143 -9.03 -10.90 13.10
N ILE A 144 -9.41 -10.28 11.98
CA ILE A 144 -8.61 -9.26 11.30
C ILE A 144 -9.51 -8.23 10.59
N PRO A 145 -9.02 -7.01 10.30
CA PRO A 145 -9.74 -6.10 9.41
C PRO A 145 -9.88 -6.68 7.99
N TYR A 146 -11.12 -6.89 7.52
CA TYR A 146 -11.39 -7.48 6.21
C TYR A 146 -12.24 -6.57 5.31
N LYS A 147 -13.50 -6.32 5.67
CA LYS A 147 -14.47 -5.61 4.81
C LYS A 147 -14.09 -4.14 4.61
N GLU A 148 -13.57 -3.53 5.66
CA GLU A 148 -13.21 -2.11 5.70
C GLU A 148 -11.72 -1.87 5.41
N ALA A 149 -10.94 -2.94 5.24
CA ALA A 149 -9.51 -2.87 5.07
C ALA A 149 -9.10 -2.33 3.69
N GLY A 150 -8.04 -1.49 3.69
CA GLY A 150 -7.48 -0.91 2.48
C GLY A 150 -8.31 0.23 1.89
N LEU A 151 -9.39 0.69 2.55
CA LEU A 151 -10.27 1.74 2.04
C LEU A 151 -9.82 3.17 2.42
N GLY A 152 -8.84 3.33 3.30
CA GLY A 152 -8.44 4.64 3.82
C GLY A 152 -7.90 5.65 2.80
N PHE A 153 -7.55 5.22 1.58
CA PHE A 153 -7.19 6.13 0.48
C PHE A 153 -8.34 6.40 -0.50
N LEU A 154 -9.39 5.58 -0.45
CA LEU A 154 -10.63 5.74 -1.25
C LEU A 154 -11.74 6.43 -0.45
N GLY A 155 -11.61 6.51 0.87
CA GLY A 155 -12.54 7.15 1.79
C GLY A 155 -11.81 7.62 3.06
N THR A 156 -12.54 7.83 4.15
CA THR A 156 -12.00 8.41 5.39
C THR A 156 -11.74 7.39 6.50
N ASN A 157 -12.02 6.10 6.28
CA ASN A 157 -11.85 5.08 7.31
C ASN A 157 -10.38 4.64 7.43
N VAL A 158 -9.68 5.20 8.42
CA VAL A 158 -8.30 4.86 8.77
C VAL A 158 -8.19 3.90 9.96
N THR A 159 -9.31 3.51 10.56
CA THR A 159 -9.41 2.59 11.71
C THR A 159 -10.42 1.47 11.40
N PRO A 160 -10.10 0.57 10.45
CA PRO A 160 -11.04 -0.47 10.05
C PRO A 160 -11.29 -1.45 11.19
N LYS A 161 -12.56 -1.84 11.39
CA LYS A 161 -12.92 -2.82 12.42
C LYS A 161 -12.39 -4.21 12.06
N TYR A 162 -12.25 -5.05 13.07
CA TYR A 162 -11.92 -6.46 12.91
C TYR A 162 -13.19 -7.23 12.57
N ASP A 163 -13.12 -8.07 11.54
CA ASP A 163 -14.13 -9.05 11.19
C ASP A 163 -13.69 -10.41 11.75
N THR A 164 -14.67 -11.21 12.19
CA THR A 164 -14.38 -12.55 12.72
C THR A 164 -13.82 -13.48 11.64
N GLN A 165 -12.88 -14.36 11.98
CA GLN A 165 -12.32 -15.36 11.06
C GLN A 165 -13.43 -16.17 10.35
N GLN A 166 -14.47 -16.57 11.09
CA GLN A 166 -15.62 -17.30 10.55
C GLN A 166 -16.35 -16.52 9.44
N SER A 167 -16.41 -15.19 9.53
CA SER A 167 -17.04 -14.36 8.51
C SER A 167 -16.15 -14.12 7.27
N ILE A 168 -14.84 -14.31 7.42
CA ILE A 168 -13.83 -14.08 6.37
C ILE A 168 -13.70 -15.31 5.46
N CYS A 169 -13.51 -16.51 6.03
CA CYS A 169 -13.24 -17.73 5.26
C CYS A 169 -14.26 -18.03 4.13
N PRO A 170 -15.59 -17.97 4.35
CA PRO A 170 -16.55 -18.17 3.27
C PRO A 170 -16.46 -17.12 2.17
N SER A 171 -16.04 -15.90 2.50
CA SER A 171 -15.87 -14.81 1.53
C SER A 171 -14.59 -14.95 0.68
N CYS A 172 -13.67 -15.85 1.08
CA CYS A 172 -12.45 -16.18 0.33
C CYS A 172 -12.65 -17.37 -0.62
N LEU A 173 -13.75 -18.12 -0.49
CA LEU A 173 -14.15 -19.15 -1.45
C LEU A 173 -14.87 -18.44 -2.61
N ILE A 174 -14.25 -18.46 -3.79
CA ILE A 174 -14.69 -17.76 -5.00
C ILE A 174 -15.68 -18.62 -5.77
#